data_AF-A0A847AYM0-F1
#
_entry.id   AF-A0A847AYM0-F1
#
_cell.length_a   1.000
_cell.length_b   1.000
_cell.length_c   1.000
_cell.angle_alpha   90.00
_cell.angle_beta   90.00
_cell.angle_gamma   90.00
#
_symmetry.space_group_name_H-M   'P 1'
#
loop_
_entity.id
_entity.type
_entity.pdbx_description
1 polymer ?
#
loop_
_entity_poly.entity_id
_entity_poly.type
_entity_poly.pdbx_seq_one_letter_code
_entity_poly.pdbx_strand_id
1 'polypeptide(L)'
;MIPAGKLSTYSDLAAYVATKNHARAVGTALKKNPDPPRIPCHRVVRKDSSLGGYSMQGGLELKEKILIKEGIKIRNGRVVDLESFLYIFPSDKQGANA
;
A
#
# COMPACT_ATOMS: atom_id res chain seq x y z
N MET A 1 3.61 -8.57 6.24
CA MET A 1 2.90 -8.25 4.97
C MET A 1 1.49 -7.79 5.29
N ILE A 2 0.89 -6.92 4.47
CA ILE A 2 -0.48 -6.40 4.68
C ILE A 2 -1.51 -7.46 4.22
N PRO A 3 -2.47 -7.89 5.06
CA PRO A 3 -3.50 -8.88 4.69
C PRO A 3 -4.46 -8.41 3.58
N ALA A 4 -5.15 -9.34 2.92
CA ALA A 4 -6.24 -9.01 2.00
C ALA A 4 -7.38 -8.28 2.75
N GLY A 5 -7.99 -7.29 2.11
CA GLY A 5 -9.02 -6.45 2.75
C GLY A 5 -8.46 -5.46 3.77
N LYS A 6 -7.13 -5.32 3.86
CA LYS A 6 -6.45 -4.30 4.67
C LYS A 6 -5.51 -3.48 3.80
N LEU A 7 -5.28 -2.24 4.23
CA LEU A 7 -4.49 -1.24 3.53
C LEU A 7 -3.46 -0.59 4.44
N SER A 8 -2.41 -0.05 3.86
CA SER A 8 -1.49 0.85 4.54
C SER A 8 -1.30 2.10 3.71
N THR A 9 -0.85 3.18 4.33
CA THR A 9 -0.37 4.34 3.58
C THR A 9 1.12 4.22 3.27
N TYR A 10 1.59 4.91 2.24
CA TYR A 10 3.04 5.04 1.97
C TYR A 10 3.81 5.61 3.17
N SER A 11 3.19 6.51 3.95
CA SER A 11 3.78 7.08 5.16
C SER A 11 3.90 6.06 6.28
N ASP A 12 2.86 5.27 6.53
CA ASP A 12 2.87 4.28 7.62
C ASP A 12 3.82 3.13 7.30
N LEU A 13 3.83 2.68 6.04
CA LEU A 13 4.78 1.68 5.59
C LEU A 13 6.21 2.20 5.71
N ALA A 14 6.50 3.44 5.31
CA ALA A 14 7.82 4.04 5.46
C ALA A 14 8.24 4.21 6.93
N ALA A 15 7.30 4.55 7.83
CA ALA A 15 7.58 4.62 9.26
C ALA A 15 7.90 3.25 9.86
N TYR A 16 7.34 2.18 9.30
CA TYR A 16 7.59 0.80 9.73
C TYR A 16 8.92 0.24 9.20
N VAL A 17 9.17 0.33 7.88
CA VAL A 17 10.34 -0.32 7.24
C VAL A 17 11.61 0.52 7.21
N ALA A 18 11.51 1.84 7.45
CA ALA A 18 12.64 2.76 7.38
C ALA A 18 12.61 3.76 8.55
N THR A 19 13.50 4.75 8.50
CA THR A 19 13.44 5.92 9.38
C THR A 19 12.38 6.91 8.87
N LYS A 20 11.83 7.76 9.75
CA LYS A 20 10.82 8.78 9.38
C LYS A 20 11.27 9.57 8.13
N ASN A 21 10.32 9.96 7.26
CA ASN A 21 10.48 10.74 6.00
C ASN A 21 10.85 10.00 4.69
N HIS A 22 10.72 8.67 4.62
CA HIS A 22 11.07 7.92 3.39
C HIS A 22 9.88 7.50 2.50
N ALA A 23 8.70 8.13 2.65
CA ALA A 23 7.49 7.75 1.88
C ALA A 23 7.69 7.78 0.35
N ARG A 24 8.44 8.76 -0.16
CA ARG A 24 8.77 8.83 -1.60
C ARG A 24 9.70 7.70 -2.03
N ALA A 25 10.70 7.35 -1.21
CA ALA A 25 11.62 6.26 -1.49
C ALA A 25 10.89 4.91 -1.52
N VAL A 26 9.99 4.68 -0.56
CA VAL A 26 9.10 3.50 -0.54
C VAL A 26 8.22 3.45 -1.79
N GLY A 27 7.62 4.57 -2.18
CA GLY A 27 6.83 4.66 -3.42
C GLY A 27 7.66 4.30 -4.67
N THR A 28 8.90 4.79 -4.75
CA THR A 28 9.84 4.45 -5.83
C THR A 28 10.23 2.97 -5.83
N ALA A 29 10.49 2.40 -4.65
CA ALA A 29 10.80 0.97 -4.51
C ALA A 29 9.61 0.10 -4.96
N LEU A 30 8.39 0.45 -4.54
CA LEU A 30 7.17 -0.23 -4.96
C LEU A 30 6.90 -0.10 -6.46
N LYS A 31 7.26 1.04 -7.08
CA LYS A 31 7.18 1.26 -8.54
C LYS A 31 8.15 0.38 -9.33
N LYS A 32 9.32 0.07 -8.74
CA LYS A 32 10.33 -0.82 -9.33
C LYS A 32 10.06 -2.31 -9.06
N ASN A 33 8.94 -2.65 -8.44
CA ASN A 33 8.58 -4.04 -8.14
C ASN A 33 8.46 -4.84 -9.45
N PRO A 34 9.38 -5.81 -9.71
CA PRO A 34 9.41 -6.55 -10.96
C PRO A 34 8.35 -7.67 -11.02
N ASP A 35 7.71 -8.02 -9.89
CA ASP A 35 6.88 -9.23 -9.79
C ASP A 35 5.51 -9.04 -9.06
N PRO A 36 4.65 -8.13 -9.53
CA PRO A 36 3.26 -8.08 -9.10
C PRO A 36 2.44 -9.18 -9.82
N PRO A 37 1.63 -10.02 -9.12
CA PRO A 37 0.92 -9.74 -7.86
C PRO A 37 1.47 -10.43 -6.60
N ARG A 38 2.61 -11.13 -6.67
CA ARG A 38 3.17 -11.87 -5.52
C ARG A 38 3.51 -10.95 -4.34
N ILE A 39 3.91 -9.71 -4.65
CA ILE A 39 4.09 -8.62 -3.69
C ILE A 39 2.84 -7.72 -3.76
N PRO A 40 2.05 -7.59 -2.67
CA PRO A 40 0.75 -6.90 -2.68
C PRO A 40 0.91 -5.36 -2.64
N CYS A 41 1.63 -4.79 -3.61
CA CYS A 41 1.90 -3.35 -3.68
C CYS A 41 0.63 -2.52 -3.94
N HIS A 42 -0.45 -3.14 -4.44
CA HIS A 42 -1.77 -2.52 -4.58
C HIS A 42 -2.41 -2.16 -3.24
N ARG A 43 -2.03 -2.79 -2.13
CA ARG A 43 -2.55 -2.50 -0.78
C ARG A 43 -1.95 -1.26 -0.11
N VAL A 44 -1.02 -0.57 -0.78
CA VAL A 44 -0.41 0.67 -0.29
C VAL A 44 -1.01 1.86 -1.04
N VAL A 45 -1.62 2.79 -0.31
CA VAL A 45 -2.32 3.96 -0.87
C VAL A 45 -1.77 5.27 -0.29
N ARG A 46 -2.27 6.41 -0.78
CA ARG A 46 -1.91 7.72 -0.21
C ARG A 46 -2.75 8.00 1.04
N LYS A 47 -2.19 8.80 1.96
CA LYS A 47 -2.86 9.20 3.20
C LYS A 47 -4.11 10.07 2.97
N ASP A 48 -4.21 10.69 1.80
CA ASP A 48 -5.38 11.45 1.33
C ASP A 48 -6.50 10.54 0.73
N SER A 49 -6.42 9.23 1.00
CA SER A 49 -7.29 8.16 0.48
C SER A 49 -7.25 7.93 -1.02
N SER A 50 -6.47 8.69 -1.79
CA SER A 50 -6.31 8.39 -3.22
C SER A 50 -5.43 7.17 -3.43
N LEU A 51 -5.72 6.39 -4.48
CA LEU A 51 -5.02 5.12 -4.71
C LEU A 51 -3.50 5.30 -4.84
N GLY A 52 -3.04 6.37 -5.50
CA GLY A 52 -1.62 6.57 -5.75
C GLY A 52 -1.01 5.53 -6.71
N GLY A 53 0.03 5.94 -7.43
CA GLY A 53 0.56 5.25 -8.61
C GLY A 53 0.68 3.72 -8.52
N TYR A 54 0.40 3.06 -9.63
CA TYR A 54 0.53 1.61 -9.82
C TYR A 54 1.27 1.36 -11.12
N SER A 55 2.33 0.54 -11.06
CA SER A 55 3.30 0.44 -12.16
C SER A 55 3.06 -0.74 -13.11
N MET A 56 2.06 -1.58 -12.81
CA MET A 56 1.63 -2.63 -13.74
C MET A 56 0.92 -2.05 -14.96
N GLN A 57 0.94 -2.82 -16.05
CA GLN A 57 0.07 -2.62 -17.19
C GLN A 57 -1.41 -2.62 -16.73
N GLY A 58 -2.17 -1.60 -17.13
CA GLY A 58 -3.51 -1.34 -16.60
C GLY A 58 -3.55 -0.34 -15.41
N GLY A 59 -2.40 0.07 -14.88
CA GLY A 59 -2.26 1.23 -14.00
C GLY A 59 -3.25 1.28 -12.82
N LEU A 60 -3.81 2.46 -12.56
CA LEU A 60 -4.71 2.65 -11.42
C LEU A 60 -6.03 1.87 -11.55
N GLU A 61 -6.52 1.65 -12.77
CA GLU A 61 -7.74 0.87 -13.00
C GLU A 61 -7.58 -0.58 -12.56
N LEU A 62 -6.42 -1.19 -12.85
CA LEU A 62 -6.12 -2.54 -12.39
C LEU A 62 -6.02 -2.58 -10.86
N LYS A 63 -5.34 -1.60 -10.25
CA LYS A 63 -5.25 -1.47 -8.80
C LYS A 63 -6.63 -1.40 -8.15
N GLU A 64 -7.52 -0.56 -8.69
CA GLU A 64 -8.90 -0.43 -8.24
C GLU A 64 -9.66 -1.75 -8.33
N LYS A 65 -9.59 -2.44 -9.48
CA LYS A 65 -10.26 -3.75 -9.67
C LYS A 65 -9.79 -4.80 -8.65
N ILE A 66 -8.49 -4.86 -8.35
CA ILE A 66 -7.95 -5.82 -7.39
C ILE A 66 -8.44 -5.48 -5.97
N LEU A 67 -8.39 -4.20 -5.59
CA LEU A 67 -8.84 -3.74 -4.27
C LEU A 67 -10.34 -3.98 -4.05
N ILE A 68 -11.16 -3.73 -5.07
CA ILE A 68 -12.61 -4.03 -5.01
C ILE A 68 -12.84 -5.53 -4.79
N LYS A 69 -12.08 -6.40 -5.48
CA LYS A 69 -12.15 -7.85 -5.26
C LYS A 69 -11.73 -8.27 -3.84
N GLU A 70 -10.88 -7.49 -3.18
CA GLU A 70 -10.49 -7.69 -1.78
C GLU A 70 -11.50 -7.10 -0.77
N GLY A 71 -12.62 -6.53 -1.23
CA GLY A 71 -13.67 -5.97 -0.38
C GLY A 71 -13.46 -4.49 -0.01
N ILE A 72 -12.49 -3.82 -0.62
CA ILE A 72 -12.25 -2.39 -0.41
C ILE A 72 -13.26 -1.57 -1.23
N LYS A 73 -13.96 -0.66 -0.56
CA LYS A 73 -14.87 0.27 -1.23
C LYS A 73 -14.08 1.42 -1.83
N ILE A 74 -14.19 1.62 -3.14
CA ILE A 74 -13.53 2.72 -3.87
C ILE A 74 -14.59 3.57 -4.58
N ARG A 75 -14.44 4.88 -4.54
CA ARG A 75 -15.28 5.86 -5.26
C ARG A 75 -14.39 6.97 -5.82
N ASN A 76 -14.50 7.23 -7.12
CA ASN A 76 -13.74 8.27 -7.82
C ASN A 76 -12.21 8.17 -7.58
N GLY A 77 -11.66 6.95 -7.64
CA GLY A 77 -10.23 6.70 -7.41
C GLY A 77 -9.75 6.93 -5.97
N ARG A 78 -10.68 6.92 -5.00
CA ARG A 78 -10.39 7.06 -3.56
C ARG A 78 -11.01 5.94 -2.75
N VAL A 79 -10.29 5.47 -1.74
CA VAL A 79 -10.82 4.54 -0.75
C VAL A 79 -11.86 5.25 0.10
N VAL A 80 -13.05 4.66 0.19
CA VAL A 80 -14.09 5.11 1.10
C VAL A 80 -13.76 4.59 2.48
N ASP A 81 -13.77 5.48 3.49
CA ASP A 81 -13.50 5.12 4.89
C ASP A 81 -12.16 4.37 5.07
N LEU A 82 -11.07 5.01 4.62
CA LEU A 82 -9.72 4.42 4.66
C LEU A 82 -9.35 3.88 6.05
N GLU A 83 -9.74 4.59 7.11
CA GLU A 83 -9.42 4.26 8.50
C GLU A 83 -9.91 2.86 8.89
N SER A 84 -11.09 2.43 8.42
CA SER A 84 -11.63 1.09 8.66
C SER A 84 -10.76 -0.04 8.07
N PHE A 85 -10.00 0.27 7.02
CA PHE A 85 -9.14 -0.67 6.32
C PHE A 85 -7.69 -0.61 6.76
N LEU A 86 -7.28 0.38 7.58
CA LEU A 86 -5.88 0.54 7.96
C LEU A 86 -5.35 -0.68 8.73
N TYR A 87 -4.19 -1.14 8.29
CA TYR A 87 -3.41 -2.18 8.93
C TYR A 87 -2.41 -1.53 9.90
N ILE A 88 -2.48 -1.92 11.17
CA ILE A 88 -1.53 -1.52 12.18
C ILE A 88 -0.35 -2.49 12.12
N PHE A 89 0.84 -1.98 11.77
CA PHE A 89 2.04 -2.80 11.82
C PHE A 89 2.42 -3.11 13.27
N PRO A 90 2.80 -4.35 13.60
CA PRO A 90 3.30 -4.68 14.93
C PRO A 90 4.54 -3.85 15.27
N SER A 91 4.67 -3.46 16.54
CA SER A 91 5.76 -2.60 17.04
C SER A 91 7.12 -3.29 17.03
N ASP A 92 7.14 -4.62 16.89
CA ASP A 92 8.35 -5.41 16.77
C ASP A 92 8.93 -5.21 15.37
N LYS A 93 9.79 -4.20 15.25
CA LYS A 93 10.86 -4.25 14.26
C LYS A 93 11.59 -5.57 14.53
N GLN A 94 11.30 -6.60 13.73
CA GLN A 94 12.24 -7.70 13.57
C GLN A 94 13.58 -7.04 13.30
N GLY A 95 14.48 -7.21 14.27
CA GLY A 95 15.82 -6.66 14.22
C GLY A 95 16.43 -6.97 12.87
N ALA A 96 17.18 -6.01 12.36
CA ALA A 96 18.32 -6.33 11.54
C ALA A 96 19.14 -7.37 12.33
N ASN A 97 18.95 -8.64 12.03
CA ASN A 97 19.78 -9.70 12.56
C ASN A 97 21.07 -9.70 11.75
N ALA A 98 22.15 -9.39 12.49
CA ALA A 98 23.55 -9.76 12.28
C ALA A 98 24.24 -9.33 10.97
#